data_AF-A0A0G1K077-F1
#
_entry.id   AF-A0A0G1K077-F1
#
_cell.length_a   1.000
_cell.length_b   1.000
_cell.length_c   1.000
_cell.angle_alpha   90.00
_cell.angle_beta   90.00
_cell.angle_gamma   90.00
#
_symmetry.space_group_name_H-M   'P 1'
#
loop_
_entity.id
_entity.type
_entity.pdbx_description
1 polymer ?
#
loop_
_entity_poly.entity_id
_entity_poly.type
_entity_poly.pdbx_seq_one_letter_code
_entity_poly.pdbx_strand_id
1 'polypeptide(L)'
;MDNSFVNLCPRCGQPRIVAKKWSEKIKIGNRPSVIYHTETICPNPKCQKKVDEELSAAREKRAQIEKEREKRGEEQKAHRVNIKI
;
A
#
# COMPACT_ATOMS: atom_id res chain seq x y z
N MET A 1 -3.33 11.03 35.46
CA MET A 1 -3.65 9.97 34.49
C MET A 1 -3.24 10.49 33.12
N ASP A 2 -2.01 10.20 32.70
CA ASP A 2 -1.54 10.57 31.36
C ASP A 2 -2.08 9.54 30.36
N ASN A 3 -3.24 9.83 29.81
CA ASN A 3 -3.85 9.01 28.76
C ASN A 3 -3.23 9.35 27.40
N SER A 4 -1.91 9.18 27.29
CA SER A 4 -1.22 9.25 26.00
C SER A 4 -1.45 7.92 25.28
N PHE A 5 -2.29 7.94 24.25
CA PHE A 5 -2.44 6.79 23.36
C PHE A 5 -1.14 6.60 22.58
N VAL A 6 -0.30 5.67 23.05
CA VAL A 6 0.96 5.31 22.39
C VAL A 6 0.68 4.29 21.30
N ASN A 7 1.11 4.59 20.07
CA ASN A 7 1.01 3.66 18.95
C ASN A 7 2.10 2.58 19.07
N LEU A 8 1.77 1.46 19.72
CA LEU A 8 2.70 0.35 19.93
C LEU A 8 2.77 -0.57 18.71
N CYS A 9 3.96 -1.08 18.41
CA CYS A 9 4.16 -2.06 17.36
C CYS A 9 3.55 -3.41 17.77
N PRO A 10 2.59 -3.98 17.00
CA PRO A 10 1.95 -5.24 17.37
C PRO A 10 2.90 -6.46 17.31
N ARG A 11 4.08 -6.31 16.69
CA ARG A 11 5.07 -7.40 16.55
C ARG A 11 6.12 -7.42 17.65
N CYS A 12 6.62 -6.25 18.05
CA CYS A 12 7.71 -6.15 19.03
C CYS A 12 7.37 -5.34 20.29
N GLY A 13 6.17 -4.75 20.36
CA GLY A 13 5.71 -3.96 21.51
C GLY A 13 6.30 -2.56 21.65
N GLN A 14 7.30 -2.18 20.85
CA GLN A 14 7.93 -0.85 20.95
C GLN A 14 7.05 0.27 20.37
N PRO A 15 7.10 1.50 20.92
CA PRO A 15 6.37 2.64 20.37
C PRO A 15 6.87 2.97 18.96
N ARG A 16 5.95 3.09 18.01
CA ARG A 16 6.26 3.51 16.64
C ARG A 16 6.68 4.97 16.62
N ILE A 17 7.61 5.29 15.73
CA ILE A 17 8.08 6.66 15.49
C ILE A 17 7.48 7.20 14.20
N VAL A 18 7.27 8.51 14.12
CA VAL A 18 6.82 9.17 12.88
C VAL A 18 7.99 9.21 11.90
N ALA A 19 7.81 8.58 10.74
CA ALA A 19 8.80 8.60 9.66
C ALA A 19 8.58 9.79 8.72
N LYS A 20 7.33 10.05 8.35
CA LYS A 20 6.99 11.08 7.37
C LYS A 20 5.60 11.65 7.62
N LYS A 21 5.43 12.94 7.36
CA LYS A 21 4.12 13.60 7.27
C LYS A 21 4.04 14.32 5.94
N TRP A 22 2.92 14.20 5.25
CA TRP A 22 2.65 14.97 4.04
C TRP A 22 1.17 15.25 3.93
N SER A 23 0.83 16.22 3.10
CA SER A 23 -0.55 16.52 2.75
C SER A 23 -0.73 16.47 1.25
N GLU A 24 -1.85 15.95 0.80
CA GLU A 24 -2.22 15.95 -0.62
C GLU A 24 -3.58 16.59 -0.82
N LYS A 25 -3.68 17.43 -1.85
CA LYS A 25 -4.94 18.03 -2.27
C LYS A 25 -5.60 17.09 -3.26
N ILE A 26 -6.76 16.57 -2.90
CA ILE A 26 -7.57 15.73 -3.77
C ILE A 26 -8.89 16.43 -4.10
N LYS A 27 -9.52 16.07 -5.22
CA LYS A 27 -10.88 16.49 -5.54
C LYS A 27 -11.83 15.35 -5.20
N ILE A 28 -12.74 15.57 -4.27
CA ILE A 28 -13.83 14.64 -3.97
C ILE A 28 -15.07 15.21 -4.65
N GLY A 29 -15.43 14.64 -5.80
CA GLY A 29 -16.40 15.24 -6.71
C GLY A 29 -15.94 16.63 -7.18
N ASN A 30 -16.80 17.65 -7.02
CA ASN A 30 -16.52 19.02 -7.43
C ASN A 30 -15.86 19.89 -6.34
N ARG A 31 -15.50 19.31 -5.19
CA ARG A 31 -14.93 20.07 -4.06
C ARG A 31 -13.46 19.70 -3.83
N PRO A 32 -12.57 20.70 -3.62
CA PRO A 32 -11.21 20.42 -3.18
C PRO A 32 -11.22 19.96 -1.72
N SER A 33 -10.39 18.99 -1.38
CA SER A 33 -10.19 18.46 -0.03
C SER A 33 -8.70 18.22 0.20
N VAL A 34 -8.26 18.30 1.46
CA VAL A 34 -6.86 18.06 1.84
C VAL A 34 -6.81 16.83 2.73
N ILE A 35 -6.04 15.82 2.33
CA ILE A 35 -5.75 14.66 3.16
C ILE A 35 -4.41 14.91 3.85
N TYR A 36 -4.37 14.72 5.17
CA TYR A 36 -3.15 14.73 5.97
C TYR A 36 -2.74 13.30 6.28
N HIS A 37 -1.52 12.95 5.86
CA HIS A 37 -0.94 11.63 6.05
C HIS A 37 0.14 11.68 7.13
N THR A 38 0.17 10.66 7.97
CA THR A 38 1.25 10.42 8.94
C THR A 38 1.69 8.97 8.80
N GLU A 39 2.91 8.78 8.32
CA GLU A 39 3.55 7.48 8.22
C GLU A 39 4.37 7.21 9.47
N THR A 40 4.23 5.99 10.00
CA THR A 40 4.91 5.55 11.22
C THR A 40 5.67 4.26 10.97
N ILE A 41 6.84 4.13 11.58
CA ILE A 41 7.75 3.00 11.42
C ILE A 41 8.12 2.41 12.78
N CYS A 42 8.43 1.11 12.81
CA CYS A 42 8.94 0.46 14.01
C CYS A 42 10.42 0.85 14.20
N PRO A 43 10.83 1.36 15.38
CA PRO A 43 12.22 1.75 15.62
C PRO A 43 13.19 0.55 15.69
N ASN A 44 12.70 -0.67 15.98
CA ASN A 44 13.52 -1.88 15.94
C ASN A 44 13.83 -2.29 14.49
N PRO A 45 15.10 -2.21 14.04
CA PRO A 45 15.47 -2.50 12.64
C PRO A 45 15.23 -3.96 12.26
N LYS A 46 15.42 -4.90 13.19
CA LYS A 46 15.17 -6.33 12.95
C LYS A 46 13.67 -6.61 12.78
N CYS A 47 12.83 -5.93 13.56
CA CYS A 47 11.37 -6.04 13.44
C CYS A 47 10.89 -5.40 12.13
N GLN A 48 11.39 -4.21 11.81
CA GLN A 48 10.99 -3.47 10.62
C GLN A 48 11.40 -4.20 9.35
N LYS A 49 12.63 -4.72 9.28
CA LYS A 49 13.13 -5.46 8.13
C LYS A 49 12.24 -6.64 7.74
N LYS A 50 11.74 -7.41 8.72
CA LYS A 50 10.81 -8.52 8.46
C LYS A 50 9.49 -8.03 7.84
N VAL A 51 8.95 -6.92 8.33
CA VAL A 51 7.74 -6.30 7.77
C VAL A 51 8.00 -5.87 6.34
N ASP A 52 9.14 -5.23 6.08
CA ASP A 52 9.48 -4.72 4.76
C ASP A 52 9.66 -5.85 3.73
N GLU A 53 10.30 -6.96 4.13
CA GLU A 53 10.44 -8.18 3.31
C GLU A 53 9.08 -8.82 2.99
N GLU A 54 8.18 -8.92 3.97
CA GLU A 54 6.83 -9.43 3.73
C GLU A 54 6.02 -8.51 2.81
N LEU A 55 6.15 -7.19 2.99
CA LEU A 55 5.48 -6.19 2.16
C LEU A 55 6.02 -6.20 0.73
N SER A 56 7.33 -6.39 0.53
CA SER A 56 7.92 -6.48 -0.81
C SER A 56 7.44 -7.74 -1.52
N ALA A 57 7.47 -8.90 -0.86
CA ALA A 57 6.97 -10.15 -1.41
C ALA A 57 5.48 -10.07 -1.78
N ALA A 58 4.66 -9.45 -0.92
CA ALA A 58 3.24 -9.24 -1.20
C ALA A 58 3.01 -8.29 -2.39
N ARG A 59 3.82 -7.24 -2.54
CA ARG A 59 3.76 -6.32 -3.69
C ARG A 59 4.12 -7.01 -4.99
N GLU A 60 5.19 -7.80 -5.00
CA GLU A 60 5.62 -8.57 -6.17
C GLU A 60 4.54 -9.56 -6.61
N LYS A 61 3.97 -10.31 -5.67
CA LYS A 61 2.86 -11.24 -5.96
C LYS A 61 1.65 -10.52 -6.56
N ARG A 62 1.27 -9.36 -6.01
CA ARG A 62 0.17 -8.55 -6.55
C ARG A 62 0.47 -8.06 -7.97
N ALA A 63 1.70 -7.61 -8.23
CA ALA A 63 2.13 -7.16 -9.54
C ALA A 63 2.14 -8.29 -10.59
N GLN A 64 2.51 -9.51 -10.21
CA GLN A 64 2.45 -10.68 -11.08
C GLN A 64 1.01 -11.02 -11.45
N ILE A 65 0.11 -11.07 -10.46
CA ILE A 65 -1.31 -11.34 -10.68
C ILE A 65 -1.92 -10.30 -11.62
N GLU A 66 -1.58 -9.02 -11.46
CA GLU A 66 -2.09 -7.97 -12.33
C GLU A 66 -1.60 -8.15 -13.78
N LYS A 67 -0.31 -8.42 -13.97
CA LYS A 67 0.24 -8.70 -15.32
C LYS A 67 -0.42 -9.89 -16.00
N GLU A 68 -0.71 -10.96 -15.25
CA GLU A 68 -1.40 -12.12 -15.79
C GLU A 68 -2.85 -11.81 -16.19
N ARG A 69 -3.53 -10.98 -15.39
CA ARG A 69 -4.89 -10.50 -15.71
C ARG A 69 -4.90 -9.65 -16.96
N GLU A 70 -3.95 -8.73 -17.10
CA GLU A 70 -3.79 -7.89 -18.29
C GLU A 70 -3.57 -8.75 -19.54
N LYS A 71 -2.62 -9.68 -19.50
CA LYS A 71 -2.34 -10.62 -20.60
C LYS A 71 -3.58 -11.41 -21.01
N ARG A 72 -4.30 -11.98 -20.04
CA ARG A 72 -5.54 -12.72 -20.32
C ARG A 72 -6.60 -11.81 -20.97
N GLY A 73 -6.69 -10.56 -20.53
CA GLY A 73 -7.59 -9.58 -21.13
C GLY A 73 -7.21 -9.24 -22.58
N GLU A 74 -5.92 -9.14 -22.89
CA GLU A 74 -5.42 -8.92 -24.25
C GLU A 74 -5.68 -10.11 -25.18
N GLU A 75 -5.38 -11.33 -24.71
CA GLU A 75 -5.65 -12.57 -25.44
C GLU A 75 -7.14 -12.70 -25.78
N GLN A 76 -8.03 -12.41 -24.82
CA GLN A 76 -9.47 -12.42 -25.05
C GLN A 76 -9.91 -11.37 -26.08
N LYS A 77 -9.34 -10.17 -26.04
CA LYS A 77 -9.61 -9.13 -27.05
C LYS A 77 -9.18 -9.59 -28.44
N ALA A 78 -7.96 -10.12 -28.57
CA ALA A 78 -7.43 -10.61 -29.84
C ALA A 78 -8.28 -11.74 -30.42
N HIS A 79 -8.66 -12.72 -29.59
CA HIS A 79 -9.54 -13.82 -29.99
C HIS A 79 -10.91 -13.31 -30.46
N ARG A 80 -11.49 -12.32 -29.78
CA ARG A 80 -12.77 -11.69 -30.20
C ARG A 80 -12.68 -10.95 -31.53
N VAL A 81 -11.52 -10.38 -31.87
CA VAL A 81 -11.30 -9.72 -33.17
C VAL A 81 -11.20 -10.77 -34.28
N ASN A 82 -10.45 -11.86 -34.06
CA ASN A 82 -10.27 -12.92 -35.06
C ASN A 82 -11.56 -13.67 -35.41
N ILE A 83 -12.52 -13.77 -34.49
CA ILE A 83 -13.84 -14.41 -34.75
C ILE A 83 -14.78 -13.51 -35.58
N LYS A 84 -14.54 -12.19 -35.60
CA LYS A 84 -15.41 -11.22 -36.30
C LYS A 84 -15.00 -10.96 -37.75
N ILE A 85 -13.90 -11.54 -38.21
CA ILE A 85 -13.41 -11.51 -39.60
C ILE A 85 -13.86 -12.81 -40.26
#